data_AF-A0A521SCW3-F1
#
_entry.id   AF-A0A521SCW3-F1
#
_cell.length_a   1.000
_cell.length_b   1.000
_cell.length_c   1.000
_cell.angle_alpha   90.00
_cell.angle_beta   90.00
_cell.angle_gamma   90.00
#
_symmetry.space_group_name_H-M   'P 1'
#
loop_
_entity.id
_entity.type
_entity.pdbx_description
1 polymer ?
#
loop_
_entity_poly.entity_id
_entity_poly.type
_entity_poly.pdbx_seq_one_letter_code
_entity_poly.pdbx_strand_id
1 'polypeptide(L)'
;MHRLHITLRWLALCVSSTLFSGFLPGKIAHRPGKAGGTAGALVALGLQCALLDASWAIPAAITVGSFLVGVLAVGPAERFMVARWGPRKRHTGETVTSDFNETNIDEFHGQFLAGLPVWLVDAPPGHRVTALLIAFVVFRIFDTTKIWPVRQVETRFKGTAFGVMIDDTVAALPGALAAILILLIALR
;
A
#
# COMPACT_ATOMS: atom_id res chain seq x y z
N MET A 1 -31.43 7.62 7.49
CA MET A 1 -30.14 8.33 7.32
C MET A 1 -29.03 7.78 8.23
N HIS A 2 -29.24 7.55 9.54
CA HIS A 2 -28.20 7.05 10.47
C HIS A 2 -27.53 5.70 10.08
N ARG A 3 -28.29 4.71 9.58
CA ARG A 3 -27.71 3.41 9.15
C ARG A 3 -26.83 3.50 7.89
N LEU A 4 -27.13 4.44 6.99
CA LEU A 4 -26.36 4.67 5.76
C LEU A 4 -24.96 5.24 6.09
N HIS A 5 -24.89 6.17 7.04
CA HIS A 5 -23.60 6.72 7.46
C HIS A 5 -22.72 5.69 8.18
N ILE A 6 -23.31 4.75 8.92
CA ILE A 6 -22.55 3.66 9.55
C ILE A 6 -21.98 2.71 8.50
N THR A 7 -22.78 2.30 7.52
CA THR A 7 -22.35 1.39 6.45
C THR A 7 -21.24 2.00 5.59
N LEU A 8 -21.33 3.29 5.25
CA LEU A 8 -20.28 4.00 4.53
C LEU A 8 -18.94 4.06 5.30
N ARG A 9 -18.99 4.20 6.64
CA ARG A 9 -17.78 4.21 7.48
C ARG A 9 -17.10 2.83 7.53
N TRP A 10 -17.89 1.76 7.62
CA TRP A 10 -17.36 0.40 7.55
C TRP A 10 -16.81 0.06 6.16
N LEU A 11 -17.45 0.56 5.10
CA LEU A 11 -16.93 0.40 3.74
C LEU A 11 -15.60 1.12 3.57
N ALA A 12 -15.49 2.38 4.01
CA ALA A 12 -14.25 3.13 3.98
C ALA A 12 -13.13 2.37 4.71
N LEU A 13 -13.41 1.85 5.91
CA LEU A 13 -12.46 1.06 6.67
C LEU A 13 -12.08 -0.25 5.97
N CYS A 14 -13.05 -0.98 5.44
CA CYS A 14 -12.82 -2.23 4.71
C CYS A 14 -11.85 -2.00 3.56
N VAL A 15 -12.09 -0.95 2.78
CA VAL A 15 -11.31 -0.65 1.59
C VAL A 15 -9.93 -0.10 1.96
N SER A 16 -9.85 0.85 2.90
CA SER A 16 -8.57 1.43 3.33
C SER A 16 -7.65 0.44 4.05
N SER A 17 -8.19 -0.68 4.56
CA SER A 17 -7.43 -1.75 5.21
C SER A 17 -7.19 -2.96 4.31
N THR A 18 -7.35 -2.78 3.00
CA THR A 18 -7.20 -3.82 1.98
C THR A 18 -8.00 -5.07 2.37
N LEU A 19 -9.32 -4.89 2.47
CA LEU A 19 -10.29 -5.90 2.92
C LEU A 19 -10.01 -6.45 4.32
N PHE A 20 -9.69 -5.56 5.27
CA PHE A 20 -9.32 -5.89 6.66
C PHE A 20 -8.04 -6.70 6.84
N SER A 21 -7.24 -6.88 5.80
CA SER A 21 -5.94 -7.57 5.90
C SER A 21 -5.00 -6.88 6.89
N GLY A 22 -5.04 -5.55 6.99
CA GLY A 22 -4.23 -4.78 7.94
C GLY A 22 -4.48 -5.11 9.42
N PHE A 23 -5.66 -5.68 9.74
CA PHE A 23 -5.99 -6.11 11.10
C PHE A 23 -5.51 -7.53 11.44
N LEU A 24 -5.17 -8.37 10.46
CA LEU A 24 -4.80 -9.77 10.68
C LEU A 24 -3.53 -9.92 11.52
N PRO A 25 -2.42 -9.22 11.21
CA PRO A 25 -1.17 -9.36 11.97
C PRO A 25 -1.32 -9.00 13.45
N GLY A 26 -2.11 -7.95 13.75
CA GLY A 26 -2.33 -7.50 15.12
C GLY A 26 -3.15 -8.49 15.97
N LYS A 27 -4.06 -9.25 15.34
CA LYS A 27 -4.79 -10.34 15.98
C LYS A 27 -3.87 -11.51 16.32
N ILE A 28 -2.99 -11.88 15.40
CA ILE A 28 -2.05 -13.01 15.55
C ILE A 28 -0.99 -12.71 16.62
N ALA A 29 -0.43 -11.50 16.61
CA ALA A 29 0.64 -11.11 17.51
C ALA A 29 0.17 -10.55 18.86
N HIS A 30 -1.15 -10.53 19.13
CA HIS A 30 -1.78 -9.83 20.26
C HIS A 30 -1.28 -8.38 20.45
N ARG A 31 -0.88 -7.75 19.34
CA ARG A 31 -0.29 -6.40 19.28
C ARG A 31 -0.93 -5.63 18.13
N PRO A 32 -2.04 -4.90 18.38
CA PRO A 32 -2.78 -4.22 17.32
C PRO A 32 -1.87 -3.32 16.46
N GLY A 33 -2.02 -3.41 15.14
CA GLY A 33 -1.26 -2.63 14.16
C GLY A 33 0.15 -3.13 13.83
N LYS A 34 0.71 -4.14 14.52
CA LYS A 34 2.08 -4.61 14.17
C LYS A 34 2.06 -5.32 12.81
N ALA A 35 2.80 -4.83 11.82
CA ALA A 35 2.94 -5.39 10.46
C ALA A 35 1.68 -5.32 9.55
N GLY A 36 0.73 -4.42 9.84
CA GLY A 36 -0.44 -4.22 8.98
C GLY A 36 -0.06 -3.76 7.56
N GLY A 37 0.89 -2.83 7.41
CA GLY A 37 1.42 -2.43 6.10
C GLY A 37 2.03 -3.57 5.28
N THR A 38 2.76 -4.48 5.93
CA THR A 38 3.29 -5.69 5.29
C THR A 38 2.18 -6.57 4.73
N ALA A 39 1.03 -6.68 5.41
CA ALA A 39 -0.10 -7.45 4.91
C ALA A 39 -0.66 -6.83 3.61
N GLY A 40 -0.77 -5.50 3.52
CA GLY A 40 -1.26 -4.80 2.33
C GLY A 40 -0.35 -5.05 1.12
N ALA A 41 0.96 -4.87 1.30
CA ALA A 41 1.95 -5.13 0.27
C ALA A 41 1.98 -6.62 -0.18
N LEU A 42 1.83 -7.58 0.75
CA LEU A 42 1.78 -9.00 0.40
C LEU A 42 0.50 -9.37 -0.36
N VAL A 43 -0.65 -8.79 0.00
CA VAL A 43 -1.90 -8.96 -0.76
C VAL A 43 -1.73 -8.42 -2.18
N ALA A 44 -1.13 -7.24 -2.33
CA ALA A 44 -0.83 -6.68 -3.65
C ALA A 44 0.09 -7.59 -4.48
N LEU A 45 1.20 -8.07 -3.89
CA LEU A 45 2.13 -8.98 -4.55
C LEU A 45 1.45 -10.30 -4.98
N GLY A 46 0.63 -10.89 -4.12
CA GLY A 46 -0.13 -12.10 -4.45
C GLY A 46 -1.10 -11.89 -5.61
N LEU A 47 -1.80 -10.75 -5.61
CA LEU A 47 -2.72 -10.39 -6.70
C LEU A 47 -1.96 -10.09 -8.01
N GLN A 48 -0.79 -9.44 -7.94
CA GLN A 48 0.08 -9.22 -9.09
C GLN A 48 0.52 -10.55 -9.72
N CYS A 49 0.93 -11.53 -8.90
CA CYS A 49 1.26 -12.87 -9.39
C CYS A 49 0.06 -13.57 -10.05
N ALA A 50 -1.14 -13.42 -9.49
CA ALA A 50 -2.37 -13.96 -10.08
C ALA A 50 -2.78 -13.27 -11.39
N LEU A 51 -2.31 -12.05 -11.63
CA LEU A 51 -2.60 -11.22 -12.81
C LEU A 51 -1.47 -11.24 -13.84
N LEU A 52 -0.49 -12.15 -13.77
CA LEU A 52 0.64 -12.16 -14.70
C LEU A 52 0.21 -12.20 -16.16
N ASP A 53 -0.79 -13.00 -16.50
CA ASP A 53 -1.27 -13.13 -17.89
C ASP A 53 -2.38 -12.11 -18.25
N ALA A 54 -2.72 -11.21 -17.33
CA ALA A 54 -3.67 -10.15 -17.58
C ALA A 54 -3.08 -9.08 -18.52
N SER A 55 -3.96 -8.39 -19.27
CA SER A 55 -3.59 -7.17 -19.97
C SER A 55 -3.07 -6.11 -19.00
N TRP A 56 -2.06 -5.34 -19.40
CA TRP A 56 -1.46 -4.25 -18.61
C TRP A 56 -2.50 -3.24 -18.10
N ALA A 57 -3.63 -3.10 -18.79
CA ALA A 57 -4.71 -2.20 -18.41
C ALA A 57 -5.30 -2.55 -17.03
N ILE A 58 -5.34 -3.83 -16.66
CA ILE A 58 -5.90 -4.28 -15.37
C ILE A 58 -5.03 -3.82 -14.18
N PRO A 59 -3.73 -4.17 -14.09
CA PRO A 59 -2.89 -3.68 -13.00
C PRO A 59 -2.76 -2.16 -13.02
N ALA A 60 -2.71 -1.51 -14.20
CA ALA A 60 -2.71 -0.05 -14.29
C ALA A 60 -3.98 0.58 -13.70
N ALA A 61 -5.16 0.01 -14.01
CA ALA A 61 -6.43 0.46 -13.44
C ALA A 61 -6.49 0.22 -11.93
N ILE A 62 -5.93 -0.90 -11.43
CA ILE A 62 -5.82 -1.17 -9.99
C ILE A 62 -4.91 -0.13 -9.33
N THR A 63 -3.75 0.20 -9.92
CA THR A 63 -2.84 1.21 -9.40
C THR A 63 -3.50 2.58 -9.29
N VAL A 64 -4.16 3.05 -10.35
CA VAL A 64 -4.86 4.35 -10.33
C VAL A 64 -6.06 4.30 -9.39
N GLY A 65 -6.84 3.22 -9.44
CA GLY A 65 -8.01 3.03 -8.61
C GLY A 65 -7.67 3.02 -7.12
N SER A 66 -6.63 2.29 -6.72
CA SER A 66 -6.19 2.21 -5.31
C SER A 66 -5.71 3.56 -4.79
N PHE A 67 -5.02 4.37 -5.61
CA PHE A 67 -4.65 5.74 -5.24
C PHE A 67 -5.88 6.60 -4.95
N LEU A 68 -6.81 6.67 -5.91
CA LEU A 68 -8.02 7.50 -5.81
C LEU A 68 -8.89 7.06 -4.61
N VAL A 69 -9.08 5.76 -4.48
CA VAL A 69 -9.82 5.17 -3.37
C VAL A 69 -9.14 5.46 -2.03
N GLY A 70 -7.82 5.33 -1.94
CA GLY A 70 -7.06 5.63 -0.73
C GLY A 70 -7.21 7.09 -0.28
N VAL A 71 -7.04 8.04 -1.21
CA VAL A 71 -7.23 9.48 -0.94
C VAL A 71 -8.63 9.76 -0.37
N LEU A 72 -9.65 9.06 -0.85
CA LEU A 72 -11.05 9.25 -0.43
C LEU A 72 -11.40 8.48 0.86
N ALA A 73 -10.81 7.31 1.10
CA ALA A 73 -11.24 6.37 2.13
C ALA A 73 -10.43 6.44 3.43
N VAL A 74 -9.12 6.74 3.37
CA VAL A 74 -8.23 6.73 4.54
C VAL A 74 -8.73 7.70 5.61
N GLY A 75 -8.95 8.97 5.27
CA GLY A 75 -9.40 9.98 6.23
C GLY A 75 -10.72 9.62 6.95
N PRO A 76 -11.80 9.25 6.23
CA PRO A 76 -13.03 8.75 6.86
C PRO A 76 -12.83 7.49 7.71
N ALA A 77 -11.99 6.55 7.27
CA ALA A 77 -11.71 5.31 7.98
C ALA A 77 -11.01 5.57 9.33
N GLU A 78 -9.96 6.40 9.33
CA GLU A 78 -9.22 6.73 10.55
C GLU A 78 -10.07 7.51 11.56
N ARG A 79 -10.86 8.49 11.10
CA ARG A 79 -11.83 9.19 11.96
C ARG A 79 -12.83 8.22 12.58
N PHE A 80 -13.29 7.24 11.80
CA PHE A 80 -14.17 6.20 12.32
C PHE A 80 -13.46 5.30 13.34
N MET A 81 -12.19 4.93 13.08
CA MET A 81 -11.40 4.14 14.01
C MET A 81 -11.22 4.85 15.35
N VAL A 82 -10.85 6.14 15.32
CA VAL A 82 -10.72 6.97 16.54
C VAL A 82 -12.05 7.07 17.27
N ALA A 83 -13.16 7.32 16.57
CA ALA A 83 -14.47 7.41 17.19
C ALA A 83 -14.94 6.08 17.83
N ARG A 84 -14.53 4.93 17.26
CA ARG A 84 -14.99 3.61 17.68
C ARG A 84 -14.12 2.95 18.73
N TRP A 85 -12.81 3.17 18.67
CA TRP A 85 -11.79 2.49 19.49
C TRP A 85 -10.81 3.43 20.18
N GLY A 86 -10.96 4.75 20.01
CA GLY A 86 -10.06 5.75 20.58
C GLY A 86 -8.74 5.91 19.80
N PRO A 87 -7.90 6.89 20.19
CA PRO A 87 -6.56 7.06 19.66
C PRO A 87 -5.67 5.82 19.91
N ARG A 88 -4.64 5.63 19.08
CA ARG A 88 -3.67 4.53 19.22
C ARG A 88 -2.36 5.03 19.78
N LYS A 89 -1.69 4.20 20.60
CA LYS A 89 -0.28 4.41 20.94
C LYS A 89 0.60 3.67 19.94
N ARG A 90 1.52 4.38 19.28
CA ARG A 90 2.59 3.79 18.48
C ARG A 90 3.62 3.09 19.38
N HIS A 91 4.47 2.27 18.76
CA HIS A 91 5.62 1.65 19.44
C HIS A 91 6.62 2.68 20.01
N THR A 92 6.59 3.92 19.51
CA THR A 92 7.36 5.06 20.03
C THR A 92 6.77 5.65 21.32
N GLY A 93 5.57 5.21 21.73
CA GLY A 93 4.82 5.77 22.86
C GLY A 93 3.94 6.98 22.48
N GLU A 94 4.07 7.50 21.27
CA GLU A 94 3.27 8.61 20.75
C GLU A 94 1.81 8.19 20.56
N THR A 95 0.88 9.06 20.99
CA THR A 95 -0.56 8.85 20.75
C THR A 95 -0.93 9.49 19.42
N VAL A 96 -1.39 8.69 18.48
CA VAL A 96 -1.74 9.10 17.12
C VAL A 96 -3.24 8.91 16.85
N THR A 97 -3.78 9.77 16.01
CA THR A 97 -5.18 9.79 15.58
C THR A 97 -5.34 9.58 14.06
N SER A 98 -4.23 9.36 13.37
CA SER A 98 -4.12 9.18 11.93
C SER A 98 -2.88 8.35 11.62
N ASP A 99 -2.77 7.89 10.38
CA ASP A 99 -1.71 7.02 9.87
C ASP A 99 -1.63 5.74 10.73
N PHE A 100 -2.72 4.96 10.70
CA PHE A 100 -2.78 3.69 11.41
C PHE A 100 -2.25 2.57 10.52
N ASN A 101 -1.38 1.72 11.06
CA ASN A 101 -0.84 0.56 10.33
C ASN A 101 -1.93 -0.40 9.80
N GLU A 102 -3.15 -0.37 10.34
CA GLU A 102 -4.27 -1.16 9.83
C GLU A 102 -4.89 -0.59 8.54
N THR A 103 -4.72 0.70 8.23
CA THR A 103 -5.17 1.33 6.98
C THR A 103 -4.08 1.28 5.93
N ASN A 104 -3.83 0.09 5.38
CA ASN A 104 -2.68 -0.28 4.57
C ASN A 104 -2.90 -0.26 3.03
N ILE A 105 -3.79 0.62 2.55
CA ILE A 105 -4.10 0.72 1.11
C ILE A 105 -3.01 1.47 0.34
N ASP A 106 -2.29 2.34 1.02
CA ASP A 106 -1.04 2.97 0.58
C ASP A 106 0.02 1.92 0.26
N GLU A 107 0.29 0.94 1.13
CA GLU A 107 1.29 -0.08 0.79
C GLU A 107 0.82 -1.04 -0.30
N PHE A 108 -0.49 -1.31 -0.36
CA PHE A 108 -1.09 -2.04 -1.48
C PHE A 108 -0.89 -1.27 -2.80
N HIS A 109 -1.15 0.03 -2.79
CA HIS A 109 -0.99 0.92 -3.94
C HIS A 109 0.48 1.00 -4.37
N GLY A 110 1.39 1.26 -3.44
CA GLY A 110 2.82 1.37 -3.68
C GLY A 110 3.39 0.09 -4.30
N GLN A 111 3.00 -1.08 -3.78
CA GLN A 111 3.41 -2.37 -4.36
C GLN A 111 2.87 -2.56 -5.79
N PHE A 112 1.62 -2.17 -6.06
CA PHE A 112 1.03 -2.23 -7.39
C PHE A 112 1.79 -1.36 -8.40
N LEU A 113 2.12 -0.12 -8.00
CA LEU A 113 2.92 0.80 -8.81
C LEU A 113 4.35 0.29 -9.03
N ALA A 114 5.00 -0.20 -7.98
CA ALA A 114 6.37 -0.72 -8.05
C ALA A 114 6.49 -1.93 -8.99
N GLY A 115 5.49 -2.81 -9.02
CA GLY A 115 5.49 -3.99 -9.90
C GLY A 115 4.96 -3.73 -11.32
N LEU A 116 4.34 -2.59 -11.60
CA LEU A 116 3.70 -2.29 -12.89
C LEU A 116 4.59 -2.53 -14.13
N PRO A 117 5.92 -2.28 -14.11
CA PRO A 117 6.79 -2.54 -15.26
C PRO A 117 6.79 -3.99 -15.76
N VAL A 118 6.37 -4.95 -14.95
CA VAL A 118 6.26 -6.37 -15.30
C VAL A 118 5.27 -6.62 -16.45
N TRP A 119 4.35 -5.70 -16.72
CA TRP A 119 3.43 -5.78 -17.87
C TRP A 119 3.86 -4.89 -19.05
N LEU A 120 4.94 -4.14 -18.92
CA LEU A 120 5.48 -3.27 -19.97
C LEU A 120 6.59 -3.96 -20.79
N VAL A 121 7.12 -5.07 -20.28
CA VAL A 121 8.21 -5.83 -20.89
C VAL A 121 7.76 -7.27 -21.07
N ASP A 122 7.86 -7.77 -22.31
CA ASP A 122 7.59 -9.17 -22.60
C ASP A 122 8.77 -10.04 -22.12
N ALA A 123 8.53 -10.86 -21.11
CA ALA A 123 9.54 -11.68 -20.47
C ALA A 123 8.94 -13.00 -19.96
N PRO A 124 9.74 -14.08 -19.86
CA PRO A 124 9.25 -15.35 -19.31
C PRO A 124 8.66 -15.18 -17.90
N PRO A 125 7.63 -15.96 -17.52
CA PRO A 125 6.96 -15.82 -16.22
C PRO A 125 7.90 -15.83 -15.01
N GLY A 126 8.96 -16.65 -15.04
CA GLY A 126 9.96 -16.70 -13.96
C GLY A 126 10.71 -15.38 -13.76
N HIS A 127 11.05 -14.68 -14.84
CA HIS A 127 11.71 -13.36 -14.77
C HIS A 127 10.75 -12.29 -14.29
N ARG A 128 9.48 -12.36 -14.72
CA ARG A 128 8.40 -11.46 -14.27
C ARG A 128 8.14 -11.60 -12.77
N VAL A 129 8.07 -12.82 -12.25
CA VAL A 129 7.96 -13.08 -10.80
C VAL A 129 9.18 -12.56 -10.05
N THR A 130 10.38 -12.82 -10.56
CA THR A 130 11.63 -12.31 -9.95
C THR A 130 11.62 -10.78 -9.89
N ALA A 131 11.17 -10.11 -10.94
CA ALA A 131 11.04 -8.66 -10.98
C ALA A 131 10.00 -8.13 -9.96
N LEU A 132 8.86 -8.82 -9.77
CA LEU A 132 7.89 -8.47 -8.72
C LEU A 132 8.49 -8.60 -7.31
N LEU A 133 9.28 -9.64 -7.05
CA LEU A 133 9.94 -9.84 -5.76
C LEU A 133 10.99 -8.76 -5.49
N ILE A 134 11.77 -8.38 -6.51
CA ILE A 134 12.74 -7.29 -6.41
C ILE A 134 12.04 -5.96 -6.19
N ALA A 135 10.98 -5.66 -6.95
CA ALA A 135 10.15 -4.48 -6.74
C ALA A 135 9.63 -4.41 -5.30
N PHE A 136 9.11 -5.52 -4.78
CA PHE A 136 8.64 -5.62 -3.40
C PHE A 136 9.74 -5.28 -2.39
N VAL A 137 10.92 -5.92 -2.48
CA VAL A 137 12.02 -5.66 -1.55
C VAL A 137 12.48 -4.20 -1.61
N VAL A 138 12.70 -3.66 -2.81
CA VAL A 138 13.18 -2.29 -2.99
C VAL A 138 12.13 -1.27 -2.51
N PHE A 139 10.86 -1.45 -2.88
CA PHE A 139 9.76 -0.63 -2.38
C PHE A 139 9.71 -0.62 -0.85
N ARG A 140 9.74 -1.81 -0.21
CA ARG A 140 9.69 -1.91 1.26
C ARG A 140 10.88 -1.24 1.93
N ILE A 141 12.07 -1.27 1.32
CA ILE A 141 13.24 -0.54 1.82
C ILE A 141 12.94 0.96 1.80
N PHE A 142 12.50 1.52 0.67
CA PHE A 142 12.25 2.96 0.55
C PHE A 142 11.09 3.46 1.41
N ASP A 143 9.99 2.71 1.50
CA ASP A 143 8.87 3.02 2.38
C ASP A 143 9.32 3.00 3.85
N THR A 144 9.94 1.91 4.31
CA THR A 144 10.26 1.75 5.75
C THR A 144 11.36 2.71 6.22
N THR A 145 12.34 2.99 5.35
CA THR A 145 13.48 3.86 5.71
C THR A 145 13.24 5.33 5.39
N LYS A 146 12.20 5.64 4.59
CA LYS A 146 11.88 6.97 4.07
C LYS A 146 13.13 7.66 3.50
N ILE A 147 13.91 6.96 2.67
CA ILE A 147 15.06 7.53 1.95
C ILE A 147 14.58 8.69 1.05
N TRP A 148 15.43 9.71 0.87
CA TRP A 148 15.14 10.80 -0.06
C TRP A 148 14.76 10.26 -1.46
N PRO A 149 13.71 10.76 -2.13
CA PRO A 149 12.89 11.95 -1.80
C PRO A 149 11.64 11.66 -0.94
N VAL A 150 11.40 10.43 -0.50
CA VAL A 150 10.17 10.02 0.23
C VAL A 150 9.92 10.89 1.46
N ARG A 151 10.96 11.09 2.30
CA ARG A 151 10.86 11.93 3.52
C ARG A 151 10.49 13.39 3.24
N GLN A 152 10.91 13.96 2.11
CA GLN A 152 10.54 15.34 1.76
C GLN A 152 9.05 15.45 1.42
N VAL A 153 8.51 14.43 0.76
CA VAL A 153 7.10 14.37 0.38
C VAL A 153 6.23 14.12 1.61
N GLU A 154 6.60 13.15 2.45
CA GLU A 154 5.96 12.86 3.73
C GLU A 154 5.85 14.12 4.60
N THR A 155 6.96 14.84 4.78
CA THR A 155 6.99 16.05 5.62
C THR A 155 6.17 17.20 5.02
N ARG A 156 6.07 17.31 3.70
CA ARG A 156 5.30 18.36 3.01
C ARG A 156 3.78 18.18 3.14
N PHE A 157 3.29 16.94 3.14
CA PHE A 157 1.86 16.62 3.13
C PHE A 157 1.38 15.92 4.40
N LYS A 158 2.19 16.00 5.47
CA LYS A 158 1.96 15.31 6.74
C LYS A 158 0.54 15.56 7.28
N GLY A 159 -0.12 14.48 7.74
CA GLY A 159 -1.45 14.53 8.35
C GLY A 159 -2.61 14.61 7.36
N THR A 160 -2.37 14.43 6.06
CA THR A 160 -3.42 14.38 5.03
C THR A 160 -3.50 12.98 4.42
N ALA A 161 -4.71 12.54 4.05
CA ALA A 161 -4.90 11.27 3.33
C ALA A 161 -4.15 11.25 1.99
N PHE A 162 -4.02 12.41 1.32
CA PHE A 162 -3.16 12.54 0.14
C PHE A 162 -1.69 12.27 0.49
N GLY A 163 -1.22 12.83 1.60
CA GLY A 163 0.13 12.61 2.13
C GLY A 163 0.48 11.14 2.35
N VAL A 164 -0.46 10.38 2.91
CA VAL A 164 -0.34 8.92 3.14
C VAL A 164 -0.31 8.11 1.83
N MET A 165 -0.94 8.59 0.75
CA MET A 165 -0.87 7.87 -0.53
C MET A 165 0.37 8.24 -1.34
N ILE A 166 0.75 9.53 -1.31
CA ILE A 166 1.81 10.06 -2.17
C ILE A 166 3.22 9.70 -1.68
N ASP A 167 3.42 9.49 -0.37
CA ASP A 167 4.72 9.03 0.13
C ASP A 167 5.04 7.61 -0.37
N ASP A 168 4.08 6.70 -0.35
CA ASP A 168 4.21 5.34 -0.88
C ASP A 168 4.25 5.29 -2.41
N THR A 169 3.54 6.20 -3.07
CA THR A 169 3.68 6.42 -4.52
C THR A 169 5.13 6.75 -4.89
N VAL A 170 5.77 7.61 -4.11
CA VAL A 170 7.16 8.03 -4.35
C VAL A 170 8.15 6.93 -3.95
N ALA A 171 7.87 6.19 -2.87
CA ALA A 171 8.65 5.03 -2.47
C ALA A 171 8.60 3.86 -3.47
N ALA A 172 7.54 3.79 -4.29
CA ALA A 172 7.38 2.77 -5.33
C ALA A 172 8.26 3.01 -6.57
N LEU A 173 8.66 4.26 -6.85
CA LEU A 173 9.40 4.60 -8.07
C LEU A 173 10.76 3.88 -8.18
N PRO A 174 11.60 3.80 -7.11
CA PRO A 174 12.81 2.98 -7.13
C PRO A 174 12.52 1.49 -7.34
N GLY A 175 11.42 0.97 -6.80
CA GLY A 175 11.00 -0.42 -7.01
C GLY A 175 10.63 -0.70 -8.47
N ALA A 176 9.87 0.21 -9.10
CA ALA A 176 9.55 0.15 -10.52
C ALA A 176 10.81 0.22 -11.39
N LEU A 177 11.75 1.12 -11.05
CA LEU A 177 13.03 1.21 -11.75
C LEU A 177 13.84 -0.10 -11.61
N ALA A 178 13.88 -0.69 -10.42
CA ALA A 178 14.57 -1.96 -10.22
C ALA A 178 13.93 -3.11 -11.02
N ALA A 179 12.59 -3.18 -11.06
CA ALA A 179 11.86 -4.17 -11.85
C ALA A 179 12.11 -4.04 -13.35
N ILE A 180 12.08 -2.83 -13.91
CA ILE A 180 12.36 -2.67 -15.34
C ILE A 180 13.81 -3.00 -15.66
N LEU A 181 14.77 -2.60 -14.82
CA LEU A 181 16.18 -2.90 -15.04
C LEU A 181 16.47 -4.41 -15.04
N ILE A 182 15.93 -5.16 -14.07
CA ILE A 182 16.18 -6.60 -14.02
C ILE A 182 15.56 -7.33 -15.21
N LEU A 183 14.38 -6.90 -15.67
CA LEU A 183 13.75 -7.46 -16.86
C LEU A 183 14.59 -7.20 -18.11
N LEU A 184 15.10 -5.97 -18.27
CA LEU A 184 15.96 -5.61 -19.41
C LEU A 184 17.30 -6.35 -19.40
N ILE A 185 17.84 -6.67 -18.22
CA ILE A 185 19.06 -7.48 -18.08
C ILE A 185 18.78 -8.94 -18.42
N ALA A 186 17.66 -9.48 -17.95
CA ALA A 186 17.28 -10.88 -18.14
C ALA A 186 16.92 -11.25 -19.60
N LEU A 187 16.66 -10.25 -20.45
CA LEU A 187 16.35 -10.43 -21.86
C LEU A 187 17.57 -10.32 -22.79
N ARG A 188 18.75 -10.04 -22.24
CA ARG A 188 20.02 -10.06 -22.98
C ARG A 188 20.63 -11.45 -22.95
#